data_AF-A0A4P5U1N1-F1
#
_entry.id   AF-A0A4P5U1N1-F1
#
_cell.length_a   1.000
_cell.length_b   1.000
_cell.length_c   1.000
_cell.angle_alpha   90.00
_cell.angle_beta   90.00
_cell.angle_gamma   90.00
#
_symmetry.space_group_name_H-M   'P 1'
#
loop_
_entity.id
_entity.type
_entity.pdbx_description
1 polymer ?
#
loop_
_entity_poly.entity_id
_entity_poly.type
_entity_poly.pdbx_seq_one_letter_code
_entity_poly.pdbx_strand_id
1 'polypeptide(L)'
;MTDAVPEPTQRLNVDLPKSQYFALKSYALHHETTVSQLVRDSLRGIVEYDTWFKAKVQAAQTDPRPAIDTHEWDLIRAQKLAQRQALANKA
;
A
#
# COMPACT_ATOMS: atom_id res chain seq x y z
N MET A 1 -27.88 14.61 3.71
CA MET A 1 -27.50 13.47 2.87
C MET A 1 -27.10 14.05 1.53
N THR A 2 -25.81 14.26 1.30
CA THR A 2 -25.28 14.76 0.03
C THR A 2 -24.98 13.55 -0.85
N ASP A 3 -25.90 13.25 -1.78
CA ASP A 3 -25.66 12.33 -2.88
C ASP A 3 -24.53 12.90 -3.73
N ALA A 4 -23.32 12.40 -3.51
CA ALA A 4 -22.20 12.65 -4.39
C ALA A 4 -22.47 11.91 -5.71
N VAL A 5 -22.95 12.63 -6.72
CA VAL A 5 -23.06 12.13 -8.10
C VAL A 5 -21.67 11.63 -8.50
N PRO A 6 -21.50 10.35 -8.86
CA PRO A 6 -20.20 9.85 -9.27
C PRO A 6 -19.75 10.60 -10.52
N GLU A 7 -18.56 11.20 -10.47
CA GLU A 7 -18.00 11.88 -11.64
C GLU A 7 -18.02 10.96 -12.87
N PRO A 8 -18.29 11.50 -14.08
CA PRO A 8 -18.24 10.72 -15.29
C PRO A 8 -16.86 10.10 -15.43
N THR A 9 -16.79 8.77 -15.50
CA THR A 9 -15.54 8.05 -15.71
C THR A 9 -14.92 8.49 -17.03
N GLN A 10 -13.89 9.34 -16.97
CA GLN A 10 -13.15 9.76 -18.15
C GLN A 10 -12.51 8.54 -18.81
N ARG A 11 -12.85 8.29 -20.08
CA ARG A 11 -12.25 7.22 -20.86
C ARG A 11 -10.90 7.68 -21.37
N LEU A 12 -9.84 7.08 -20.84
CA LEU A 12 -8.46 7.29 -21.30
C LEU A 12 -8.03 6.11 -22.17
N ASN A 13 -7.47 6.39 -23.35
CA ASN A 13 -6.80 5.38 -24.15
C ASN A 13 -5.42 5.14 -23.53
N VAL A 14 -5.14 3.90 -23.13
CA VAL A 14 -3.88 3.50 -22.50
C VAL A 14 -3.19 2.49 -23.41
N ASP A 15 -1.97 2.81 -23.84
CA ASP A 15 -1.15 1.89 -24.58
C ASP A 15 -0.47 0.92 -23.61
N LEU A 16 -0.85 -0.36 -23.71
CA LEU A 16 -0.25 -1.45 -22.93
C LEU A 16 0.67 -2.29 -23.84
N PRO A 17 1.87 -2.68 -23.37
CA PRO A 17 2.67 -3.70 -24.03
C PRO A 17 1.84 -4.96 -24.29
N LYS A 18 2.02 -5.58 -25.47
CA LYS A 18 1.22 -6.74 -25.88
C LYS A 18 1.19 -7.85 -24.83
N SER A 19 2.34 -8.16 -24.22
CA SER A 19 2.46 -9.16 -23.16
C SER A 19 1.55 -8.87 -21.95
N GLN A 20 1.51 -7.62 -21.51
CA GLN A 20 0.68 -7.18 -20.38
C GLN A 20 -0.81 -7.23 -20.74
N TYR A 21 -1.17 -6.79 -21.94
CA TYR A 21 -2.56 -6.89 -22.41
C TYR A 21 -3.05 -8.34 -22.46
N PHE A 22 -2.23 -9.27 -22.99
CA PHE A 22 -2.59 -10.69 -23.01
C PHE A 22 -2.76 -11.28 -21.61
N ALA A 23 -1.86 -10.96 -20.67
CA ALA A 23 -1.98 -11.41 -19.29
C ALA A 23 -3.26 -10.90 -18.62
N LEU A 24 -3.54 -9.60 -18.74
CA LEU A 24 -4.74 -8.98 -18.17
C LEU A 24 -6.02 -9.54 -18.80
N LYS A 25 -6.02 -9.76 -20.12
CA LYS A 25 -7.17 -10.33 -20.84
C LYS A 25 -7.43 -11.78 -20.42
N SER A 26 -6.37 -12.58 -20.29
CA SER A 26 -6.48 -13.96 -19.82
C SER A 26 -7.02 -14.02 -18.40
N TYR A 27 -6.53 -13.15 -17.50
CA TYR A 27 -7.04 -13.07 -16.14
C TYR A 27 -8.51 -12.64 -16.10
N ALA A 28 -8.85 -11.57 -16.83
CA ALA A 28 -10.22 -11.07 -16.93
C ALA A 28 -11.23 -12.14 -17.36
N LEU A 29 -10.84 -13.02 -18.30
CA LEU A 29 -11.67 -14.12 -18.79
C LEU A 29 -12.07 -15.12 -17.69
N HIS A 30 -11.24 -15.31 -16.67
CA HIS A 30 -11.45 -16.32 -15.61
C HIS A 30 -11.99 -15.76 -14.29
N HIS A 31 -12.05 -14.43 -14.14
CA HIS A 31 -12.31 -13.77 -12.86
C HIS A 31 -13.48 -12.75 -12.92
N GLU A 32 -14.38 -12.89 -13.90
CA GLU A 32 -15.58 -12.04 -14.05
C GLU A 32 -15.27 -10.52 -13.98
N THR A 33 -14.10 -10.12 -14.47
CA THR A 33 -13.62 -8.74 -14.42
C THR A 33 -13.23 -8.26 -15.81
N THR A 34 -12.98 -6.97 -15.96
CA THR A 34 -12.56 -6.37 -17.23
C THR A 34 -11.14 -5.84 -17.14
N VAL A 35 -10.44 -5.80 -18.28
CA VAL A 35 -9.11 -5.19 -18.36
C VAL A 35 -9.15 -3.73 -17.84
N SER A 36 -10.19 -2.98 -18.18
CA SER A 36 -10.37 -1.60 -17.69
C SER A 36 -10.52 -1.51 -16.17
N GLN A 37 -11.19 -2.47 -15.55
CA GLN A 37 -11.34 -2.53 -14.10
C GLN A 37 -10.02 -2.89 -13.42
N LEU A 38 -9.30 -3.87 -13.94
CA LEU A 38 -7.96 -4.24 -13.44
C LEU A 38 -6.96 -3.07 -13.53
N VAL A 39 -6.96 -2.34 -14.64
CA VAL A 39 -6.11 -1.16 -14.82
C VAL A 39 -6.50 -0.07 -13.83
N ARG A 40 -7.80 0.20 -13.64
CA ARG A 40 -8.27 1.20 -12.67
C ARG A 40 -7.87 0.84 -11.23
N ASP A 41 -8.02 -0.43 -10.85
CA ASP A 41 -7.68 -0.88 -9.50
C ASP A 41 -6.17 -0.86 -9.27
N SER A 42 -5.37 -1.19 -10.28
CA SER A 42 -3.92 -1.04 -10.22
C SER A 42 -3.50 0.42 -10.05
N LEU A 43 -4.06 1.35 -10.84
CA LEU A 43 -3.77 2.78 -10.72
C LEU A 43 -4.19 3.32 -9.35
N ARG A 44 -5.35 2.90 -8.85
CA ARG A 44 -5.82 3.25 -7.51
C ARG A 44 -4.83 2.79 -6.45
N GLY A 45 -4.39 1.53 -6.51
CA GLY A 45 -3.41 0.99 -5.57
C GLY A 45 -2.07 1.75 -5.59
N ILE A 46 -1.61 2.21 -6.77
CA ILE A 46 -0.40 3.04 -6.88
C ILE A 46 -0.58 4.38 -6.17
N VAL A 47 -1.71 5.07 -6.39
CA VAL A 47 -1.99 6.38 -5.77
C VAL A 47 -2.17 6.24 -4.25
N GLU A 48 -2.88 5.22 -3.80
CA GLU A 48 -3.07 4.91 -2.39
C GLU A 48 -1.72 4.62 -1.71
N TYR A 49 -0.88 3.81 -2.34
CA TYR A 49 0.46 3.51 -1.84
C TYR A 49 1.34 4.75 -1.77
N ASP A 50 1.40 5.56 -2.83
CA ASP A 50 2.19 6.81 -2.86
C ASP A 50 1.73 7.79 -1.77
N THR A 51 0.41 7.93 -1.58
CA THR A 51 -0.17 8.78 -0.53
C THR A 51 0.23 8.28 0.86
N TRP A 52 0.09 6.97 1.11
CA TRP A 52 0.51 6.36 2.36
C TRP A 52 2.02 6.53 2.60
N PHE A 53 2.85 6.30 1.58
CA PHE A 53 4.30 6.41 1.67
C PHE A 53 4.72 7.83 2.02
N LYS A 54 4.19 8.83 1.31
CA LYS A 54 4.43 10.25 1.62
C LYS A 54 4.01 10.61 3.04
N ALA A 55 2.85 10.14 3.49
CA ALA A 55 2.41 10.36 4.87
C ALA A 55 3.35 9.73 5.91
N LYS A 56 3.90 8.53 5.64
CA LYS A 56 4.88 7.88 6.53
C LYS A 56 6.22 8.60 6.55
N VAL A 57 6.72 9.03 5.39
CA VAL A 57 7.95 9.82 5.29
C VAL A 57 7.78 11.13 6.05
N GLN A 58 6.67 11.84 5.84
CA GLN A 58 6.40 13.08 6.55
C GLN A 58 6.32 12.86 8.06
N ALA A 59 5.62 11.83 8.52
CA ALA A 59 5.53 11.49 9.93
C ALA A 59 6.91 11.22 10.55
N ALA A 60 7.79 10.52 9.83
CA ALA A 60 9.16 10.25 10.26
C ALA A 60 10.02 11.51 10.30
N GLN A 61 9.86 12.43 9.34
CA GLN A 61 10.57 13.71 9.32
C GLN A 61 10.13 14.64 10.46
N THR A 62 8.85 14.61 10.81
CA THR A 62 8.30 15.43 11.91
C THR A 62 8.47 14.78 13.28
N ASP A 63 9.03 13.57 13.35
CA ASP A 63 9.20 12.86 14.60
C ASP A 63 10.23 13.59 15.48
N PRO A 64 9.84 14.09 16.67
CA PRO A 64 10.75 14.83 17.54
C PRO A 64 11.74 13.92 18.26
N ARG A 65 11.62 12.59 18.13
CA ARG A 65 12.51 11.64 18.79
C ARG A 65 13.91 11.72 18.17
N PRO A 66 14.96 11.62 18.99
CA PRO A 66 16.33 11.61 18.48
C PRO A 66 16.57 10.36 17.60
N ALA A 67 17.51 10.50 16.67
CA ALA A 67 17.99 9.36 15.91
C ALA A 67 18.57 8.32 16.86
N ILE A 68 18.14 7.07 16.70
CA ILE A 68 18.64 5.91 17.46
C ILE A 68 19.94 5.46 16.78
N ASP A 69 21.01 5.33 17.55
CA ASP A 69 22.28 4.85 17.02
C ASP A 69 22.18 3.35 16.64
N THR A 70 22.94 2.94 15.64
CA THR A 70 22.99 1.57 15.14
C THR A 70 23.23 0.55 16.26
N HIS A 71 24.09 0.87 17.23
CA HIS A 71 24.40 -0.02 18.36
C HIS A 71 23.28 -0.13 19.40
N GLU A 72 22.41 0.88 19.49
CA GLU A 72 21.27 0.88 20.42
C GLU A 72 20.13 -0.02 19.93
N TRP A 73 20.06 -0.27 18.62
CA TRP A 73 19.00 -1.10 18.03
C TRP A 73 18.98 -2.54 18.54
N ASP A 74 20.14 -3.14 18.77
CA ASP A 74 20.23 -4.52 19.27
C ASP A 74 19.69 -4.62 20.71
N LEU A 75 20.02 -3.63 21.55
CA LEU A 75 19.51 -3.52 22.91
C LEU A 75 17.99 -3.30 22.92
N ILE A 76 17.49 -2.37 22.11
CA ILE A 76 16.05 -2.10 21.99
C ILE A 76 15.30 -3.34 21.49
N ARG A 77 15.86 -4.07 20.52
CA ARG A 77 15.27 -5.30 19.97
C ARG A 77 15.19 -6.39 21.04
N ALA A 78 16.26 -6.61 21.79
CA ALA A 78 16.29 -7.59 22.88
C ALA A 78 15.26 -7.26 23.97
N GLN A 79 15.18 -5.99 24.38
CA GLN A 79 14.19 -5.53 25.37
C GLN A 79 12.75 -5.73 24.89
N LYS A 80 12.43 -5.38 23.64
CA LYS A 80 11.08 -5.55 23.07
C LYS A 80 10.71 -7.03 22.92
N LEU A 81 11.67 -7.88 22.58
CA LEU A 81 11.46 -9.33 22.51
C LEU A 81 11.15 -9.90 23.90
N ALA A 82 11.95 -9.56 24.91
CA ALA A 82 11.72 -9.97 26.30
C ALA A 82 10.35 -9.50 26.82
N GLN A 83 9.96 -8.26 26.51
CA GLN A 83 8.64 -7.73 26.86
C GLN A 83 7.50 -8.55 26.22
N ARG A 84 7.63 -8.93 24.95
CA ARG A 84 6.63 -9.77 24.26
C ARG A 84 6.55 -11.17 24.86
N GLN A 85 7.69 -11.79 25.17
CA GLN A 85 7.72 -13.11 25.79
C GLN A 85 7.10 -13.09 27.19
N ALA A 86 7.38 -12.07 28.00
CA ALA A 86 6.78 -11.90 29.31
C ALA A 86 5.25 -11.72 29.25
N LEU A 87 4.74 -11.03 28.22
CA LEU A 87 3.30 -10.90 27.98
C LEU A 87 2.66 -12.21 27.51
N ALA A 88 3.33 -12.96 26.64
CA ALA A 88 2.85 -14.25 26.14
C ALA A 88 2.84 -15.34 27.23
N ASN A 89 3.83 -15.33 28.13
CA ASN A 89 3.94 -16.29 29.24
C ASN A 89 3.02 -15.96 30.43
N LYS A 90 2.37 -14.80 30.44
CA LYS A 90 1.42 -14.37 31.48
C LYS A 90 -0.05 -14.68 31.11
N ALA A 91 -0.30 -15.08 29.86
CA ALA A 91 -1.58 -15.57 29.35
C ALA A 91 -1.67 -17.10 29.51
#